data_AF-A0A9X0P001-F1
#
_entry.id   AF-A0A9X0P001-F1
#
_cell.length_a   1.000
_cell.length_b   1.000
_cell.length_c   1.000
_cell.angle_alpha   90.00
_cell.angle_beta   90.00
_cell.angle_gamma   90.00
#
_symmetry.space_group_name_H-M   'P 1'
#
loop_
_entity.id
_entity.type
_entity.pdbx_description
1 polymer ?
#
loop_
_entity_poly.entity_id
_entity_poly.type
_entity_poly.pdbx_seq_one_letter_code
_entity_poly.pdbx_strand_id
1 'polypeptide(L)'
;MTALAPLALAELHQRKASVDSAVAAGFYPREKGERLLRCWLSIALVAGADPCDCSALLGIWAEEHGFDGRLARIVLLDDGPPREEWLAELARARDAAGNKARAHPTDLKLSARHHALDSLCIYLGGPSEMQTAQRDPASCSAAVGQPETEAA
;
A
#
# COMPACT_ATOMS: atom_id res chain seq x y z
N MET A 1 -14.23 -15.44 5.17
CA MET A 1 -14.40 -14.00 5.47
C MET A 1 -13.02 -13.41 5.67
N THR A 2 -12.70 -12.38 4.90
CA THR A 2 -11.35 -11.98 4.47
C THR A 2 -10.55 -11.32 5.60
N ALA A 3 -9.42 -11.93 5.99
CA ALA A 3 -8.43 -11.37 6.93
C ALA A 3 -7.76 -10.06 6.47
N LEU A 4 -8.22 -9.49 5.34
CA LEU A 4 -7.62 -8.34 4.67
C LEU A 4 -8.05 -7.00 5.28
N ALA A 5 -9.28 -6.88 5.77
CA ALA A 5 -9.74 -5.67 6.47
C ALA A 5 -8.95 -5.41 7.77
N PRO A 6 -8.80 -6.40 8.68
CA PRO A 6 -7.94 -6.24 9.86
C PRO A 6 -6.49 -5.91 9.50
N LEU A 7 -5.99 -6.46 8.39
CA LEU A 7 -4.63 -6.21 7.92
C LEU A 7 -4.43 -4.77 7.45
N ALA A 8 -5.34 -4.26 6.63
CA ALA A 8 -5.31 -2.89 6.15
C ALA A 8 -5.43 -1.90 7.31
N LEU A 9 -6.27 -2.21 8.31
CA LEU A 9 -6.42 -1.39 9.51
C LEU A 9 -5.13 -1.36 10.35
N ALA A 10 -4.48 -2.52 10.57
CA ALA A 10 -3.21 -2.58 11.29
C ALA A 10 -2.09 -1.78 10.57
N GLU A 11 -2.03 -1.87 9.24
CA GLU A 11 -1.09 -1.11 8.41
C GLU A 11 -1.37 0.41 8.45
N LEU A 12 -2.63 0.81 8.55
CA LEU A 12 -3.03 2.21 8.77
C LEU A 12 -2.57 2.70 10.15
N HIS A 13 -2.80 1.92 11.22
CA HIS A 13 -2.34 2.26 12.58
C HIS A 13 -0.82 2.47 12.62
N GLN A 14 -0.07 1.52 12.06
CA GLN A 14 1.40 1.59 12.05
C GLN A 14 1.90 2.82 11.28
N ARG A 15 1.26 3.13 10.14
CA ARG A 15 1.64 4.31 9.34
C ARG A 15 1.29 5.60 10.05
N LYS A 16 0.13 5.70 10.71
CA LYS A 16 -0.21 6.87 11.50
C LYS A 16 0.87 7.19 12.53
N ALA A 17 1.25 6.20 13.35
CA ALA A 17 2.29 6.41 14.36
C ALA A 17 3.62 6.89 13.74
N SER A 18 4.00 6.29 12.60
CA SER A 18 5.22 6.66 11.88
C SER A 18 5.13 8.07 11.26
N VAL A 19 3.97 8.41 10.69
CA VAL A 19 3.65 9.69 10.06
C VAL A 19 3.68 10.81 11.08
N ASP A 20 2.96 10.65 12.18
CA ASP A 20 2.87 11.65 13.25
C ASP A 20 4.26 11.94 13.84
N SER A 21 5.05 10.88 14.10
CA SER A 21 6.43 11.02 14.60
C SER A 21 7.33 11.80 13.63
N ALA A 22 7.25 11.52 12.34
CA ALA A 22 8.09 12.17 11.35
C ALA A 22 7.65 13.61 11.00
N VAL A 23 6.36 13.94 11.11
CA VAL A 23 5.86 15.33 11.05
C VAL A 23 6.35 16.11 12.26
N ALA A 24 6.21 15.55 13.46
CA ALA A 24 6.66 16.20 14.69
C ALA A 24 8.17 16.47 14.69
N ALA A 25 8.96 15.57 14.08
CA ALA A 25 10.39 15.73 13.91
C ALA A 25 10.80 16.61 12.71
N GLY A 26 9.85 17.12 11.92
CA GLY A 26 10.12 17.98 10.76
C GLY A 26 10.73 17.27 9.54
N PHE A 27 10.69 15.93 9.50
CA PHE A 27 11.27 15.16 8.39
C PHE A 27 10.47 15.27 7.09
N TYR A 28 9.17 15.60 7.17
CA TYR A 28 8.37 15.93 5.99
C TYR A 28 7.12 16.79 6.35
N PRO A 29 6.50 17.50 5.37
CA PRO A 29 5.36 18.39 5.62
C PRO A 29 4.07 17.67 6.06
N ARG A 30 3.28 18.29 6.94
CA ARG A 30 2.05 17.71 7.48
C ARG A 30 1.07 17.27 6.39
N GLU A 31 0.89 18.10 5.36
CA GLU A 31 -0.05 17.86 4.25
C GLU A 31 0.28 16.57 3.50
N LYS A 32 1.57 16.27 3.34
CA LYS A 32 2.03 15.03 2.69
C LYS A 32 1.70 13.79 3.55
N GLY A 33 1.77 13.93 4.87
CA GLY A 33 1.44 12.87 5.83
C GLY A 33 -0.05 12.59 5.83
N GLU A 34 -0.86 13.64 5.85
CA GLU A 34 -2.32 13.54 5.74
C GLU A 34 -2.73 12.89 4.42
N ARG A 35 -2.09 13.25 3.29
CA ARG A 35 -2.37 12.60 1.99
C ARG A 35 -2.06 11.10 2.00
N LEU A 36 -0.92 10.72 2.60
CA LEU A 36 -0.55 9.31 2.75
C LEU A 36 -1.58 8.57 3.63
N LEU A 37 -1.98 9.15 4.76
CA LEU A 37 -2.96 8.53 5.64
C LEU A 37 -4.34 8.41 4.99
N ARG A 38 -4.74 9.37 4.16
CA ARG A 38 -5.98 9.27 3.36
C ARG A 38 -5.93 8.10 2.37
N CYS A 39 -4.80 7.83 1.74
CA CYS A 39 -4.66 6.65 0.88
C CYS A 39 -4.87 5.35 1.67
N TRP A 40 -4.26 5.24 2.85
CA TRP A 40 -4.39 4.05 3.70
C TRP A 40 -5.75 3.89 4.34
N LEU A 41 -6.45 5.01 4.60
CA LEU A 41 -7.86 4.99 4.94
C LEU A 41 -8.69 4.40 3.80
N SER A 42 -8.53 4.89 2.57
CA SER A 42 -9.27 4.37 1.42
C SER A 42 -9.01 2.87 1.22
N ILE A 43 -7.76 2.42 1.36
CA ILE A 43 -7.40 1.00 1.32
C ILE A 43 -8.17 0.21 2.40
N ALA A 44 -8.18 0.68 3.65
CA ALA A 44 -8.87 0.01 4.75
C ALA A 44 -10.38 -0.07 4.51
N LEU A 45 -11.00 1.04 4.09
CA LEU A 45 -12.44 1.09 3.81
C LEU A 45 -12.84 0.18 2.65
N VAL A 46 -12.08 0.17 1.54
CA VAL A 46 -12.36 -0.72 0.38
C VAL A 46 -12.07 -2.18 0.73
N ALA A 47 -11.08 -2.46 1.58
CA ALA A 47 -10.83 -3.80 2.12
C ALA A 47 -11.96 -4.32 3.03
N GLY A 48 -12.85 -3.43 3.47
CA GLY A 48 -14.04 -3.74 4.26
C GLY A 48 -13.94 -3.37 5.74
N ALA A 49 -12.91 -2.62 6.16
CA ALA A 49 -12.76 -2.16 7.54
C ALA A 49 -13.95 -1.30 7.99
N ASP A 50 -14.33 -1.42 9.26
CA ASP A 50 -15.42 -0.62 9.81
C ASP A 50 -15.02 0.86 9.83
N PRO A 51 -15.86 1.77 9.31
CA PRO A 51 -15.60 3.20 9.34
C PRO A 51 -15.41 3.76 10.76
N CYS A 52 -16.03 3.16 11.78
CA CYS A 52 -15.85 3.53 13.18
C CYS A 52 -14.42 3.23 13.68
N ASP A 53 -13.83 2.11 13.27
CA ASP A 53 -12.44 1.77 13.61
C ASP A 53 -11.46 2.72 12.92
N CYS A 54 -11.82 3.18 11.72
CA CYS A 54 -11.00 4.10 10.93
C CYS A 54 -11.09 5.56 11.40
N SER A 55 -12.26 6.01 11.85
CA SER A 55 -12.51 7.39 12.28
C SER A 55 -11.76 7.72 13.57
N ALA A 56 -11.64 6.76 14.49
CA ALA A 56 -10.85 6.88 15.71
C ALA A 56 -9.37 7.21 15.45
N LEU A 57 -8.83 6.80 14.29
CA LEU A 57 -7.44 7.02 13.94
C LEU A 57 -7.16 8.42 13.41
N LEU A 58 -8.13 9.04 12.73
CA LEU A 58 -7.80 10.28 12.03
C LEU A 58 -7.97 11.52 12.88
N GLY A 59 -8.69 11.47 14.02
CA GLY A 59 -8.74 12.55 15.03
C GLY A 59 -9.09 13.95 14.54
N ILE A 60 -9.33 14.12 13.24
CA ILE A 60 -9.46 15.38 12.51
C ILE A 60 -10.81 15.42 11.77
N TRP A 61 -11.49 14.27 11.62
CA TRP A 61 -12.74 14.17 10.85
C TRP A 61 -13.97 13.76 11.67
N ALA A 62 -13.77 13.33 12.92
CA ALA A 62 -14.86 12.83 13.76
C ALA A 62 -15.62 13.92 14.52
N GLU A 63 -15.10 15.15 14.62
CA GLU A 63 -15.75 16.20 15.43
C GLU A 63 -16.90 16.91 14.70
N GLU A 64 -16.92 16.96 13.37
CA GLU A 64 -17.90 17.81 12.67
C GLU A 64 -19.18 17.10 12.23
N HIS A 65 -19.21 15.77 12.17
CA HIS A 65 -20.36 15.09 11.59
C HIS A 65 -20.63 13.77 12.30
N GLY A 66 -21.75 13.73 13.04
CA GLY A 66 -22.32 12.51 13.61
C GLY A 66 -22.81 11.54 12.53
N PHE A 67 -21.90 11.11 11.66
CA PHE A 67 -22.20 10.29 10.50
C PHE A 67 -22.49 8.85 10.91
N ASP A 68 -23.61 8.34 10.40
CA ASP A 68 -23.83 6.90 10.20
C ASP A 68 -22.60 6.31 9.49
N GLY A 69 -22.03 5.24 10.04
CA GLY A 69 -20.80 4.61 9.52
C GLY A 69 -20.89 4.30 8.03
N ARG A 70 -22.07 3.95 7.51
CA ARG A 70 -22.25 3.71 6.07
C ARG A 70 -22.09 4.99 5.24
N LEU A 71 -22.60 6.11 5.73
CA LEU A 71 -22.48 7.41 5.07
C LEU A 71 -21.04 7.92 5.16
N ALA A 72 -20.38 7.73 6.31
CA ALA A 72 -18.96 8.02 6.48
C ALA A 72 -18.12 7.27 5.45
N ARG A 73 -18.39 5.97 5.22
CA ARG A 73 -17.68 5.21 4.18
C ARG A 73 -17.82 5.82 2.79
N ILE A 74 -19.02 6.25 2.41
CA ILE A 74 -19.27 6.84 1.08
C ILE A 74 -18.55 8.17 0.95
N VAL A 75 -18.73 9.08 1.92
CA VAL A 75 -18.09 10.40 1.93
C VAL A 75 -16.56 10.28 1.93
N LEU A 76 -16.00 9.37 2.74
CA LEU A 76 -14.56 9.17 2.84
C LEU A 76 -13.95 8.51 1.60
N LEU A 77 -14.75 7.81 0.79
CA LEU A 77 -14.33 7.26 -0.50
C LEU A 77 -14.51 8.27 -1.64
N ASP A 78 -15.58 9.06 -1.63
CA ASP A 78 -15.86 10.07 -2.65
C ASP A 78 -14.93 11.29 -2.52
N ASP A 79 -14.58 11.71 -1.29
CA ASP A 79 -13.59 12.76 -1.02
C ASP A 79 -12.15 12.21 -0.89
N GLY A 80 -11.99 10.91 -1.11
CA GLY A 80 -10.73 10.20 -1.01
C GLY A 80 -9.76 10.50 -2.17
N PRO A 81 -8.47 10.15 -2.03
CA PRO A 81 -7.55 10.12 -3.16
C PRO A 81 -8.06 9.20 -4.27
N PRO A 82 -7.78 9.51 -5.55
CA PRO A 82 -8.20 8.67 -6.67
C PRO A 82 -7.64 7.25 -6.54
N ARG A 83 -8.35 6.28 -7.12
CA ARG A 83 -8.02 4.85 -7.00
C ARG A 83 -6.58 4.52 -7.36
N GLU A 84 -6.07 5.15 -8.41
CA GLU A 84 -4.72 4.99 -8.91
C GLU A 84 -3.68 5.40 -7.85
N GLU A 85 -3.96 6.43 -7.06
CA GLU A 85 -3.03 6.96 -6.08
C GLU A 85 -2.90 6.03 -4.87
N TRP A 86 -4.01 5.58 -4.29
CA TRP A 86 -3.93 4.68 -3.14
C TRP A 86 -3.46 3.28 -3.56
N LEU A 87 -3.74 2.81 -4.78
CA LEU A 87 -3.12 1.58 -5.30
C LEU A 87 -1.61 1.71 -5.47
N ALA A 88 -1.13 2.87 -5.93
CA ALA A 88 0.30 3.11 -6.04
C ALA A 88 0.98 3.11 -4.65
N GLU A 89 0.33 3.67 -3.62
CA GLU A 89 0.85 3.58 -2.25
C GLU A 89 0.87 2.16 -1.70
N LEU A 90 -0.16 1.36 -2.00
CA LEU A 90 -0.20 -0.04 -1.60
C LEU A 90 0.91 -0.86 -2.29
N ALA A 91 1.12 -0.65 -3.60
CA ALA A 91 2.20 -1.27 -4.35
C ALA A 91 3.58 -0.88 -3.79
N ARG A 92 3.82 0.42 -3.53
CA ARG A 92 5.06 0.90 -2.89
C ARG A 92 5.33 0.21 -1.55
N ALA A 93 4.30 0.08 -0.72
CA ALA A 93 4.42 -0.56 0.57
C ALA A 93 4.75 -2.05 0.46
N ARG A 94 4.09 -2.76 -0.45
CA ARG A 94 4.38 -4.15 -0.76
C ARG A 94 5.83 -4.31 -1.22
N ASP A 95 6.27 -3.53 -2.19
CA ASP A 95 7.61 -3.64 -2.76
C ASP A 95 8.69 -3.34 -1.72
N ALA A 96 8.46 -2.35 -0.85
CA ALA A 96 9.34 -2.05 0.27
C ALA A 96 9.40 -3.20 1.30
N ALA A 97 8.27 -3.85 1.58
CA ALA A 97 8.23 -5.03 2.45
C ALA A 97 8.95 -6.22 1.81
N GLY A 98 8.74 -6.47 0.50
CA GLY A 98 9.41 -7.52 -0.25
C GLY A 98 10.93 -7.32 -0.32
N ASN A 99 11.40 -6.09 -0.53
CA ASN A 99 12.82 -5.76 -0.47
C ASN A 99 13.42 -6.05 0.92
N LYS A 100 12.71 -5.69 1.99
CA LYS A 100 13.16 -5.96 3.37
C LYS A 100 13.18 -7.46 3.69
N ALA A 101 12.15 -8.20 3.25
CA ALA A 101 12.07 -9.64 3.44
C ALA A 101 13.20 -10.38 2.70
N ARG A 102 13.50 -9.98 1.45
CA ARG A 102 14.62 -10.54 0.68
C ARG A 102 15.98 -10.25 1.33
N ALA A 103 16.15 -9.07 1.94
CA ALA A 103 17.36 -8.73 2.67
C ALA A 103 17.51 -9.48 4.02
N HIS A 104 16.41 -9.99 4.59
CA HIS A 104 16.39 -10.68 5.89
C HIS A 104 15.60 -12.01 5.80
N PRO A 105 16.11 -13.01 5.07
CA PRO A 105 15.35 -14.21 4.71
C PRO A 105 14.91 -15.07 5.91
N THR A 106 15.57 -14.93 7.06
CA THR A 106 15.21 -15.64 8.29
C THR A 106 14.15 -14.92 9.12
N ASP A 107 13.79 -13.68 8.78
CA ASP A 107 12.73 -12.94 9.47
C ASP A 107 11.36 -13.27 8.88
N LEU A 108 10.71 -14.26 9.49
CA LEU A 108 9.40 -14.74 9.07
C LEU A 108 8.30 -13.66 9.18
N LYS A 109 8.47 -12.64 10.03
CA LYS A 109 7.48 -11.54 10.16
C LYS A 109 7.52 -10.63 8.94
N LEU A 110 8.72 -10.36 8.42
CA LEU A 110 8.87 -9.56 7.19
C LEU A 110 8.31 -10.29 5.97
N SER A 111 8.55 -11.60 5.86
CA SER A 111 7.97 -12.42 4.79
C SER A 111 6.44 -12.48 4.88
N ALA A 112 5.89 -12.74 6.07
CA ALA A 112 4.44 -12.76 6.28
C ALA A 112 3.78 -11.41 5.93
N ARG A 113 4.40 -10.29 6.32
CA ARG A 113 3.93 -8.94 5.99
C ARG A 113 3.95 -8.68 4.48
N HIS A 114 5.01 -9.08 3.79
CA HIS A 114 5.09 -8.96 2.33
C HIS A 114 3.96 -9.74 1.64
N HIS A 115 3.75 -11.01 1.99
CA HIS A 115 2.67 -11.83 1.42
C HIS A 115 1.27 -11.25 1.70
N ALA A 116 1.08 -10.70 2.89
CA ALA A 116 -0.13 -9.99 3.27
C ALA A 116 -0.43 -8.78 2.38
N LEU A 117 0.58 -7.92 2.16
CA LEU A 117 0.45 -6.74 1.32
C LEU A 117 0.23 -7.10 -0.16
N ASP A 118 0.87 -8.17 -0.65
CA ASP A 118 0.63 -8.65 -2.03
C ASP A 118 -0.78 -9.23 -2.19
N SER A 119 -1.26 -9.98 -1.20
CA SER A 119 -2.65 -10.48 -1.18
C SER A 119 -3.66 -9.33 -1.19
N LEU A 120 -3.37 -8.26 -0.44
CA LEU A 120 -4.20 -7.05 -0.42
C LEU A 120 -4.16 -6.31 -1.76
N CYS A 121 -2.99 -6.19 -2.41
CA CYS A 121 -2.86 -5.66 -3.77
C CYS A 121 -3.76 -6.41 -4.75
N ILE A 122 -3.67 -7.75 -4.76
CA ILE A 122 -4.42 -8.60 -5.68
C ILE A 122 -5.93 -8.45 -5.44
N TYR A 123 -6.35 -8.52 -4.17
CA TYR A 123 -7.77 -8.40 -3.80
C TYR A 123 -8.38 -7.06 -4.23
N LEU A 124 -7.63 -5.97 -4.10
CA LEU A 124 -8.09 -4.61 -4.45
C LEU A 124 -7.91 -4.29 -5.95
N GLY A 125 -7.47 -5.25 -6.76
CA GLY A 125 -7.27 -5.10 -8.21
C GLY A 125 -6.09 -4.19 -8.56
N GLY A 126 -5.05 -4.21 -7.74
CA GLY A 126 -3.73 -3.63 -8.02
C GLY A 126 -2.82 -4.60 -8.80
N PRO A 127 -1.66 -4.12 -9.29
CA PRO A 127 -0.72 -4.98 -10.00
C PRO A 127 -0.16 -6.04 -9.04
N SER A 128 -0.20 -7.33 -9.42
CA SER A 128 0.51 -8.40 -8.67
C SER A 128 2.02 -8.32 -8.91
N GLU A 129 2.85 -8.75 -7.95
CA GLU A 129 4.31 -8.80 -8.14
C GLU A 129 4.72 -9.55 -9.41
N MET A 130 4.03 -10.65 -9.75
CA MET A 130 4.30 -11.42 -10.97
C MET A 130 4.07 -10.61 -12.26
N GLN A 131 3.09 -9.69 -12.24
CA GLN A 131 2.79 -8.82 -13.39
C GLN A 131 3.78 -7.64 -13.49
N THR A 132 4.27 -7.12 -12.37
CA THR A 132 5.34 -6.10 -12.38
C THR A 132 6.68 -6.69 -12.83
N ALA A 133 7.04 -7.91 -12.40
CA ALA A 133 8.27 -8.57 -12.83
C ALA A 133 8.30 -8.88 -14.35
N GLN A 134 7.13 -9.09 -14.98
CA GLN A 134 7.01 -9.26 -16.43
C GLN A 134 7.02 -7.94 -17.22
N ARG A 135 6.74 -6.79 -16.60
CA ARG A 135 6.73 -5.47 -17.27
C ARG A 135 8.12 -4.83 -17.39
N ASP A 136 9.14 -5.36 -16.71
CA ASP A 136 10.53 -4.97 -16.87
C ASP A 136 11.36 -6.06 -17.59
N PRO A 137 11.24 -6.22 -18.93
CA PRO A 137 12.16 -7.06 -19.71
C PRO A 137 13.52 -6.39 -19.98
N ALA A 138 13.78 -5.19 -19.46
CA ALA A 138 15.01 -4.44 -19.74
C ALA A 138 16.29 -5.03 -19.11
N SER A 139 16.20 -6.15 -18.38
CA SER A 139 17.36 -6.86 -17.81
C SER A 139 17.69 -8.19 -18.50
N CYS A 140 17.14 -8.44 -19.69
CA CYS A 140 17.48 -9.59 -20.54
C CYS A 140 17.90 -9.13 -21.93
N SER A 141 18.98 -8.36 -22.03
CA SER A 141 19.77 -8.32 -23.28
C SER A 141 21.13 -7.67 -23.02
N ALA A 142 22.09 -8.49 -22.58
CA ALA A 142 23.50 -8.19 -22.78
C ALA A 142 24.26 -9.49 -23.06
N ALA A 143 24.58 -9.64 -24.35
CA ALA A 143 25.71 -10.38 -24.90
C ALA A 143 25.79 -11.90 -24.68
N VAL A 144 25.52 -12.67 -25.75
CA VAL A 144 26.55 -13.49 -26.42
C VAL A 144 26.24 -13.50 -27.92
N GLY A 145 27.15 -12.92 -28.70
CA GLY A 145 27.07 -12.83 -30.15
C GLY A 145 27.08 -14.19 -30.85
N GLN A 146 26.30 -14.28 -31.92
CA GLN A 146 26.41 -15.33 -32.91
C GLN A 146 27.70 -15.12 -33.71
N PRO A 147 28.57 -16.12 -33.88
CA PRO A 147 29.53 -16.09 -34.97
C PRO A 147 28.80 -16.46 -36.28
N GLU A 148 28.80 -15.51 -37.20
CA GLU A 148 28.37 -15.69 -38.58
C GLU A 148 29.12 -16.86 -39.21
N THR A 149 28.36 -17.78 -39.80
CA THR A 149 28.89 -18.78 -40.72
C THR A 149 28.77 -18.17 -42.10
N GLU A 150 29.89 -17.83 -42.74
CA GLU A 150 29.88 -17.69 -44.19
C GLU A 150 31.16 -18.27 -44.78
N ALA A 151 30.93 -19.20 -45.71
CA ALA A 151 31.91 -19.94 -46.46
C ALA A 151 32.27 -19.18 -47.74
N ALA A 152 33.55 -19.16 -48.08
CA ALA A 152 34.07 -19.12 -49.45
C ALA A 152 35.47 -19.73 -49.47
#